data_AF-A0AAE0LBC7-F1
#
_entry.id   AF-A0AAE0LBC7-F1
#
_cell.length_a   1.000
_cell.length_b   1.000
_cell.length_c   1.000
_cell.angle_alpha   90.00
_cell.angle_beta   90.00
_cell.angle_gamma   90.00
#
_symmetry.space_group_name_H-M   'P 1'
#
loop_
_entity.id
_entity.type
_entity.pdbx_description
1 polymer ?
#
loop_
_entity_poly.entity_id
_entity_poly.type
_entity_poly.pdbx_seq_one_letter_code
_entity_poly.pdbx_strand_id
1 'polypeptide(L)'
;MLAGTAHGESRGQIPDSTVQEKDIKKRAKERQRKERQRERKRSEARGVLLACLEPERGALGGSHALQEAIAQWQRVGHGRQASGMGGDDPDGNLMEEASRQLEALQVKERAAAKCHALEMLEDDMVRLASNVNAEAQAVGAAECGGNVTGESSSSGGGLRKEVKEAESALCVICMDQRREMVLVPCGHLVLCRKCSQRHITASKLCPVCKAPVREICKVFS
;
A
#
# COMPACT_ATOMS: atom_id res chain seq x y z
N MET A 1 16.77 -75.23 -51.59
CA MET A 1 17.03 -73.79 -51.45
C MET A 1 16.88 -73.43 -49.98
N LEU A 2 17.98 -73.35 -49.23
CA LEU A 2 17.97 -72.88 -47.85
C LEU A 2 18.86 -71.64 -47.81
N ALA A 3 18.22 -70.47 -47.64
CA ALA A 3 18.89 -69.19 -47.58
C ALA A 3 19.50 -69.00 -46.19
N GLY A 4 20.81 -68.80 -46.13
CA GLY A 4 21.54 -68.48 -44.90
C GLY A 4 21.14 -67.11 -44.37
N THR A 5 20.74 -67.06 -43.11
CA THR A 5 20.49 -65.81 -42.39
C THR A 5 21.80 -65.36 -41.75
N ALA A 6 22.39 -64.28 -42.25
CA ALA A 6 23.54 -63.64 -41.64
C ALA A 6 23.10 -62.94 -40.34
N HIS A 7 23.56 -63.42 -39.20
CA HIS A 7 23.51 -62.67 -37.95
C HIS A 7 24.72 -61.73 -37.89
N GLY A 8 24.47 -60.44 -38.12
CA GLY A 8 25.44 -59.38 -37.86
C GLY A 8 25.55 -59.14 -36.36
N GLU A 9 26.65 -59.58 -35.76
CA GLU A 9 27.02 -59.20 -34.39
C GLU A 9 27.39 -57.71 -34.38
N SER A 10 26.49 -56.87 -33.86
CA SER A 10 26.81 -55.50 -33.49
C SER A 10 27.72 -55.52 -32.27
N ARG A 11 29.04 -55.52 -32.51
CA ARG A 11 30.05 -55.24 -31.49
C ARG A 11 29.79 -53.83 -30.93
N GLY A 12 29.07 -53.76 -29.82
CA GLY A 12 28.98 -52.57 -28.99
C GLY A 12 30.37 -52.20 -28.54
N GLN A 13 30.90 -51.09 -29.05
CA GLN A 13 32.19 -50.55 -28.62
C GLN A 13 32.05 -50.16 -27.14
N ILE A 14 32.79 -50.85 -26.28
CA ILE A 14 32.92 -50.49 -24.87
C ILE A 14 33.62 -49.11 -24.84
N PRO A 15 33.00 -48.08 -24.25
CA PRO A 15 33.61 -46.76 -24.21
C PRO A 15 34.94 -46.81 -23.45
N ASP A 16 35.96 -46.16 -24.01
CA ASP A 16 37.32 -46.07 -23.45
C ASP A 16 37.27 -45.51 -22.01
N SER A 17 37.77 -46.30 -21.06
CA SER A 17 37.80 -45.97 -19.62
C SER A 17 38.47 -44.62 -19.31
N THR A 18 39.41 -44.18 -20.14
CA THR A 18 40.10 -42.88 -19.99
C THR A 18 39.22 -41.70 -20.40
N VAL A 19 38.26 -41.92 -21.32
CA VAL A 19 37.26 -40.92 -21.72
C VAL A 19 36.28 -40.70 -20.57
N GLN A 20 35.84 -41.78 -19.91
CA GLN A 20 34.96 -41.70 -18.75
C GLN A 20 35.60 -40.97 -17.56
N GLU A 21 36.88 -41.22 -17.27
CA GLU A 21 37.60 -40.55 -16.17
C GLU A 21 37.74 -39.03 -16.39
N LYS A 22 38.01 -38.60 -17.62
CA LYS A 22 38.09 -37.18 -18.01
C LYS A 22 36.74 -36.47 -17.83
N ASP A 23 35.65 -37.11 -18.21
CA ASP A 23 34.30 -36.57 -18.05
C ASP A 23 33.87 -36.45 -16.58
N ILE A 24 34.22 -37.44 -15.74
CA ILE A 24 33.98 -37.39 -14.30
C ILE A 24 34.72 -36.20 -13.66
N LYS A 25 36.02 -36.04 -13.96
CA LYS A 25 36.83 -34.93 -13.47
C LYS A 25 36.30 -33.58 -13.95
N LYS A 26 35.87 -33.48 -15.22
CA LYS A 26 35.25 -32.26 -15.78
C LYS A 26 33.96 -31.89 -15.04
N ARG A 27 33.05 -32.85 -14.82
CA ARG A 27 31.80 -32.65 -14.08
C ARG A 27 32.06 -32.26 -12.61
N ALA A 28 33.07 -32.85 -11.96
CA ALA A 28 33.46 -32.48 -10.59
C ALA A 28 33.97 -31.04 -10.51
N LYS A 29 34.85 -30.63 -11.43
CA LYS A 29 35.36 -29.25 -11.52
C LYS A 29 34.24 -28.23 -11.80
N GLU A 30 33.29 -28.59 -12.65
CA GLU A 30 32.12 -27.75 -12.94
C GLU A 30 31.21 -27.59 -11.70
N ARG A 31 30.97 -28.67 -10.95
CA ARG A 31 30.25 -28.61 -9.67
C ARG A 31 30.95 -27.68 -8.67
N GLN A 32 32.26 -27.83 -8.51
CA GLN A 32 33.06 -26.98 -7.62
C GLN A 32 33.02 -25.50 -8.04
N ARG A 33 33.08 -25.20 -9.35
CA ARG A 33 32.94 -23.84 -9.87
C ARG A 33 31.57 -23.24 -9.56
N LYS A 34 30.49 -24.02 -9.74
CA LYS A 34 29.11 -23.62 -9.43
C LYS A 34 28.92 -23.36 -7.93
N GLU A 35 29.52 -24.19 -7.08
CA GLU A 35 29.48 -24.02 -5.63
C GLU A 35 30.18 -22.75 -5.17
N ARG A 36 31.41 -22.49 -5.63
CA ARG A 36 32.13 -21.23 -5.36
C ARG A 36 31.34 -19.99 -5.81
N GLN A 37 30.65 -20.07 -6.95
CA GLN A 37 29.77 -18.99 -7.40
C GLN A 37 28.57 -18.78 -6.46
N ARG A 38 27.98 -19.86 -5.92
CA ARG A 38 26.87 -19.78 -4.95
C ARG A 38 27.34 -19.19 -3.62
N GLU A 39 28.51 -19.60 -3.14
CA GLU A 39 29.13 -19.04 -1.93
C GLU A 39 29.42 -17.55 -2.07
N ARG A 40 30.00 -17.14 -3.20
CA ARG A 40 30.23 -15.71 -3.47
C ARG A 40 28.92 -14.91 -3.42
N LYS A 41 27.87 -15.40 -4.08
CA LYS A 41 26.54 -14.77 -4.06
C LYS A 41 25.94 -14.71 -2.65
N ARG A 42 26.14 -15.75 -1.82
CA ARG A 42 25.71 -15.75 -0.42
C ARG A 42 26.46 -14.70 0.39
N SER A 43 27.78 -14.63 0.25
CA SER A 43 28.60 -13.63 0.93
C SER A 43 28.20 -12.20 0.54
N GLU A 44 27.91 -11.97 -0.74
CA GLU A 44 27.43 -10.68 -1.23
C GLU A 44 26.06 -10.33 -0.62
N ALA A 45 25.11 -11.26 -0.64
CA ALA A 45 23.80 -11.06 -0.01
C ALA A 45 23.89 -10.83 1.50
N ARG A 46 24.85 -11.48 2.19
CA ARG A 46 25.12 -11.27 3.63
C ARG A 46 25.56 -9.85 3.90
N GLY A 47 26.48 -9.34 3.07
CA GLY A 47 27.00 -7.98 3.20
C GLY A 47 25.92 -6.94 2.98
N VAL A 48 25.04 -7.13 1.99
CA VAL A 48 23.88 -6.26 1.75
C VAL A 48 22.95 -6.26 2.97
N LEU A 49 22.59 -7.44 3.47
CA LEU A 49 21.71 -7.56 4.64
C LEU A 49 22.30 -6.86 5.87
N LEU A 50 23.57 -7.14 6.19
CA LEU A 50 24.24 -6.53 7.34
C LEU A 50 24.32 -5.00 7.24
N ALA A 51 24.58 -4.47 6.05
CA ALA A 51 24.60 -3.03 5.81
C ALA A 51 23.23 -2.37 6.05
N CYS A 52 22.12 -3.08 5.79
CA CYS A 52 20.77 -2.60 6.11
C CYS A 52 20.44 -2.65 7.61
N LEU A 53 21.15 -3.47 8.39
CA LEU A 53 20.95 -3.59 9.84
C LEU A 53 21.78 -2.59 10.66
N GLU A 54 22.74 -1.90 10.03
CA GLU A 54 23.58 -0.93 10.73
C GLU A 54 22.80 0.37 10.99
N PRO A 55 22.63 0.77 12.26
CA PRO A 55 21.82 1.93 12.64
C PRO A 55 22.47 3.28 12.28
N GLU A 56 23.79 3.33 12.06
CA GLU A 56 24.54 4.60 11.89
C GLU A 56 24.69 5.05 10.43
N ARG A 57 24.38 4.19 9.45
CA ARG A 57 24.30 4.57 8.02
C ARG A 57 22.86 4.92 7.65
N GLY A 58 22.29 5.88 8.36
CA GLY A 58 21.01 6.49 7.99
C GLY A 58 21.11 7.15 6.62
N ALA A 59 20.74 6.43 5.55
CA ALA A 59 20.39 7.02 4.25
C ALA A 59 19.87 6.02 3.20
N LEU A 60 20.18 4.72 3.27
CA LEU A 60 19.95 3.82 2.12
C LEU A 60 18.83 2.79 2.25
N GLY A 61 17.96 2.95 3.24
CA GLY A 61 16.56 2.66 2.98
C GLY A 61 15.74 2.32 4.20
N GLY A 62 14.51 2.84 4.19
CA GLY A 62 13.47 2.45 5.13
C GLY A 62 13.06 0.99 4.95
N SER A 63 11.84 0.66 5.41
CA SER A 63 11.36 -0.73 5.46
C SER A 63 11.50 -1.48 4.12
N HIS A 64 11.32 -0.80 2.99
CA HIS A 64 11.42 -1.39 1.65
C HIS A 64 12.81 -1.96 1.32
N ALA A 65 13.90 -1.24 1.63
CA ALA A 65 15.25 -1.71 1.29
C ALA A 65 15.65 -2.94 2.12
N LEU A 66 15.31 -2.93 3.42
CA LEU A 66 15.52 -4.08 4.29
C LEU A 66 14.69 -5.29 3.84
N GLN A 67 13.45 -5.07 3.39
CA GLN A 67 12.60 -6.12 2.83
C GLN A 67 13.20 -6.73 1.55
N GLU A 68 13.77 -5.92 0.65
CA GLU A 68 14.47 -6.41 -0.54
C GLU A 68 15.73 -7.21 -0.20
N ALA A 69 16.51 -6.77 0.79
CA ALA A 69 17.70 -7.47 1.27
C ALA A 69 17.36 -8.86 1.83
N ILE A 70 16.31 -8.95 2.65
CA ILE A 70 15.77 -10.22 3.18
C ILE A 70 15.34 -11.15 2.03
N ALA A 71 14.62 -10.63 1.04
CA ALA A 71 14.18 -11.42 -0.12
C ALA A 71 15.36 -11.89 -0.99
N GLN A 72 16.40 -11.06 -1.15
CA GLN A 72 17.62 -11.45 -1.85
C GLN A 72 18.32 -12.60 -1.13
N TRP A 73 18.49 -12.51 0.19
CA TRP A 73 19.09 -13.56 1.01
C TRP A 73 18.36 -14.90 0.87
N GLN A 74 17.02 -14.89 0.94
CA GLN A 74 16.20 -16.09 0.77
C GLN A 74 16.36 -16.74 -0.62
N ARG A 75 16.54 -15.94 -1.69
CA ARG A 75 16.71 -16.43 -3.07
C ARG A 75 18.04 -17.15 -3.30
N VAL A 76 19.13 -16.73 -2.64
CA VAL A 76 20.43 -17.41 -2.78
C VAL A 76 20.43 -18.77 -2.06
N GLY A 77 19.54 -18.92 -1.09
CA GLY A 77 19.36 -20.11 -0.27
C GLY A 77 20.46 -20.24 0.78
N HIS A 78 20.09 -20.71 1.96
CA HIS A 78 21.03 -21.01 3.04
C HIS A 78 21.83 -22.27 2.68
N GLY A 79 23.08 -22.37 3.12
CA GLY A 79 23.79 -23.65 3.05
C GLY A 79 22.90 -24.68 3.75
N ARG A 80 22.52 -25.77 3.07
CA ARG A 80 21.86 -26.88 3.77
C ARG A 80 22.93 -27.40 4.72
N GLN A 81 22.91 -26.95 5.98
CA GLN A 81 23.79 -27.51 6.99
C GLN A 81 23.64 -29.02 6.91
N ALA A 82 24.78 -29.71 6.83
CA ALA A 82 24.81 -31.12 7.13
C ALA A 82 24.23 -31.25 8.54
N SER A 83 23.00 -31.77 8.61
CA SER A 83 22.26 -32.01 9.84
C SER A 83 23.14 -32.81 10.80
N GLY A 84 23.65 -32.17 11.83
CA GLY A 84 24.37 -32.86 12.89
C GLY A 84 25.50 -32.05 13.50
N MET A 85 25.16 -31.00 14.23
CA MET A 85 25.81 -30.51 15.46
C MET A 85 25.25 -29.11 15.74
N GLY A 86 24.62 -28.93 16.91
CA GLY A 86 24.05 -27.66 17.35
C GLY A 86 25.13 -26.63 17.65
N GLY A 87 25.69 -26.04 16.58
CA GLY A 87 26.47 -24.81 16.66
C GLY A 87 25.57 -23.62 16.37
N ASP A 88 25.75 -22.53 17.11
CA ASP A 88 25.14 -21.23 16.87
C ASP A 88 25.30 -20.83 15.41
N ASP A 89 24.24 -20.94 14.62
CA ASP A 89 24.27 -20.54 13.22
C ASP A 89 24.24 -19.01 13.16
N PRO A 90 25.36 -18.35 12.79
CA PRO A 90 25.44 -16.89 12.80
C PRO A 90 24.49 -16.26 11.78
N ASP A 91 24.06 -17.04 10.78
CA ASP A 91 23.17 -16.63 9.70
C ASP A 91 21.68 -16.79 10.07
N GLY A 92 21.34 -17.74 10.95
CA GLY A 92 20.00 -17.89 11.52
C GLY A 92 19.60 -16.68 12.39
N ASN A 93 20.48 -16.26 13.30
CA ASN A 93 20.24 -15.08 14.14
C ASN A 93 20.17 -13.77 13.31
N LEU A 94 20.91 -13.69 12.21
CA LEU A 94 20.93 -12.52 11.32
C LEU A 94 19.57 -12.27 10.65
N MET A 95 18.88 -13.33 10.20
CA MET A 95 17.58 -13.20 9.56
C MET A 95 16.47 -12.86 10.54
N GLU A 96 16.50 -13.46 11.74
CA GLU A 96 15.53 -13.13 12.78
C GLU A 96 15.68 -11.69 13.26
N GLU A 97 16.93 -11.22 13.40
CA GLU A 97 17.22 -9.82 13.70
C GLU A 97 16.76 -8.88 12.58
N ALA A 98 16.99 -9.24 11.31
CA ALA A 98 16.51 -8.48 10.18
C ALA A 98 14.97 -8.37 10.12
N SER A 99 14.27 -9.47 10.43
CA SER A 99 12.80 -9.46 10.54
C SER A 99 12.32 -8.55 11.66
N ARG A 100 12.93 -8.62 12.86
CA ARG A 100 12.58 -7.72 13.98
C ARG A 100 12.81 -6.26 13.63
N GLN A 101 13.91 -5.94 12.97
CA GLN A 101 14.19 -4.56 12.54
C GLN A 101 13.21 -4.08 11.47
N LEU A 102 12.83 -4.93 10.52
CA LEU A 102 11.82 -4.59 9.51
C LEU A 102 10.47 -4.26 10.16
N GLU A 103 10.02 -5.08 11.11
CA GLU A 103 8.80 -4.82 11.87
C GLU A 103 8.90 -3.50 12.64
N ALA A 104 10.02 -3.23 13.30
CA ALA A 104 10.25 -1.98 14.02
C ALA A 104 10.20 -0.75 13.09
N LEU A 105 10.79 -0.83 11.88
CA LEU A 105 10.71 0.23 10.87
C LEU A 105 9.28 0.44 10.38
N GLN A 106 8.55 -0.63 10.08
CA GLN A 106 7.14 -0.53 9.66
C GLN A 106 6.25 0.08 10.74
N VAL A 107 6.48 -0.23 12.02
CA VAL A 107 5.77 0.40 13.14
C VAL A 107 6.07 1.89 13.20
N LYS A 108 7.33 2.30 13.04
CA LYS A 108 7.73 3.71 13.01
C LYS A 108 7.08 4.45 11.83
N GLU A 109 7.10 3.88 10.63
CA GLU A 109 6.47 4.47 9.44
C GLU A 109 4.96 4.61 9.60
N ARG A 110 4.28 3.60 10.14
CA ARG A 110 2.84 3.65 10.44
C ARG A 110 2.51 4.69 11.52
N ALA A 111 3.34 4.79 12.55
CA ALA A 111 3.20 5.80 13.60
C ALA A 111 3.39 7.22 13.03
N ALA A 112 4.41 7.44 12.20
CA ALA A 112 4.65 8.72 11.53
C ALA A 112 3.48 9.12 10.62
N ALA A 113 2.96 8.18 9.82
CA ALA A 113 1.77 8.42 8.99
C ALA A 113 0.53 8.77 9.83
N LYS A 114 0.38 8.14 11.01
CA LYS A 114 -0.71 8.44 11.94
C LYS A 114 -0.53 9.80 12.62
N CYS A 115 0.67 10.16 13.05
CA CYS A 115 0.97 11.48 13.60
C CYS A 115 0.68 12.58 12.57
N HIS A 116 1.14 12.41 11.34
CA HIS A 116 0.85 13.35 10.26
C HIS A 116 -0.65 13.52 10.01
N ALA A 117 -1.44 12.43 10.06
CA ALA A 117 -2.89 12.50 9.93
C ALA A 117 -3.57 13.22 11.09
N LEU A 118 -3.02 13.12 12.31
CA LEU A 118 -3.53 13.86 13.47
C LEU A 118 -3.18 15.36 13.39
N GLU A 119 -1.97 15.71 12.97
CA GLU A 119 -1.58 17.11 12.72
C GLU A 119 -2.51 17.76 11.69
N MET A 120 -2.84 17.05 10.60
CA MET A 120 -3.81 17.55 9.61
C MET A 120 -5.23 17.76 10.18
N LEU A 121 -5.64 16.96 11.17
CA LEU A 121 -6.95 17.14 11.84
C LEU A 121 -6.94 18.34 12.78
N GLU A 122 -5.83 18.61 13.45
CA GLU A 122 -5.65 19.80 14.27
C GLU A 122 -5.72 21.07 13.40
N ASP A 123 -5.03 21.09 12.26
CA ASP A 123 -5.10 22.18 11.29
C ASP A 123 -6.52 22.38 10.73
N ASP A 124 -7.22 21.30 10.38
CA ASP A 124 -8.60 21.35 9.91
C ASP A 124 -9.56 21.91 11.00
N MET A 125 -9.35 21.55 12.26
CA MET A 125 -10.12 22.08 13.39
C MET A 125 -9.88 23.58 13.60
N VAL A 126 -8.63 24.04 13.51
CA VAL A 126 -8.27 25.47 13.60
C VAL A 126 -8.91 26.27 12.46
N ARG A 127 -8.89 25.73 11.24
CA ARG A 127 -9.55 26.35 10.07
C ARG A 127 -11.05 26.42 10.23
N LEU A 128 -11.69 25.36 10.73
CA LEU A 128 -13.12 25.35 10.99
C LEU A 128 -13.51 26.36 12.06
N ALA A 129 -12.76 26.44 13.16
CA ALA A 129 -12.99 27.44 14.22
C ALA A 129 -12.86 28.88 13.70
N SER A 130 -11.87 29.14 12.83
CA SER A 130 -11.69 30.44 12.19
C SER A 130 -12.86 30.81 11.28
N ASN A 131 -13.39 29.85 10.52
CA ASN A 131 -14.55 30.05 9.66
C ASN A 131 -15.82 30.33 10.47
N VAL A 132 -16.07 29.55 11.53
CA VAL A 132 -17.22 29.77 12.43
C VAL A 132 -17.15 31.17 13.08
N ASN A 133 -15.95 31.62 13.48
CA ASN A 133 -15.76 32.96 14.03
C ASN A 133 -16.00 34.06 12.97
N ALA A 134 -15.56 33.85 11.72
CA ALA A 134 -15.82 34.78 10.62
C ALA A 134 -17.33 34.87 10.28
N GLU A 135 -18.04 33.74 10.29
CA GLU A 135 -19.49 33.71 10.12
C GLU A 135 -20.21 34.41 11.27
N ALA A 136 -19.80 34.19 12.52
CA ALA A 136 -20.35 34.86 13.70
C ALA A 136 -20.18 36.40 13.66
N GLN A 137 -19.06 36.89 13.13
CA GLN A 137 -18.82 38.33 12.95
C GLN A 137 -19.65 38.92 11.81
N ALA A 138 -19.95 38.15 10.76
CA ALA A 138 -20.82 38.60 9.66
C ALA A 138 -22.30 38.76 10.07
N VAL A 139 -22.78 37.98 11.05
CA VAL A 139 -24.13 38.15 11.62
C VAL A 139 -24.23 39.33 12.59
N GLY A 140 -23.13 39.72 13.25
CA GLY A 140 -23.10 40.84 14.21
C GLY A 140 -23.05 42.24 13.58
N ALA A 141 -22.68 42.36 12.29
CA ALA A 141 -22.66 43.64 11.57
C ALA A 141 -24.04 44.09 11.04
N ALA A 142 -25.09 43.29 11.26
CA ALA A 142 -26.46 43.56 10.83
C ALA A 142 -27.40 44.01 11.98
N GLU A 143 -26.85 44.50 13.10
CA GLU A 143 -27.62 45.20 14.13
C GLU A 143 -27.85 46.66 13.66
N CYS A 144 -29.01 46.87 13.04
CA CYS A 144 -29.45 48.19 12.60
C CYS A 144 -29.77 49.09 13.81
N GLY A 145 -29.12 50.25 13.86
CA GLY A 145 -29.58 51.37 14.67
C GLY A 145 -30.99 51.78 14.23
N GLY A 146 -31.96 51.55 15.11
CA GLY A 146 -33.36 51.90 14.90
C GLY A 146 -33.61 53.39 15.06
N ASN A 147 -34.16 54.02 14.02
CA ASN A 147 -35.18 55.04 14.19
C ASN A 147 -36.15 54.99 13.01
N VAL A 148 -37.34 54.41 13.21
CA VAL A 148 -38.47 54.52 12.27
C VAL A 148 -39.77 54.74 13.06
N THR A 149 -40.29 55.96 12.98
CA THR A 149 -41.72 56.23 13.14
C THR A 149 -42.28 56.47 11.74
N GLY A 150 -43.31 55.73 11.33
CA GLY A 150 -43.99 55.99 10.07
C GLY A 150 -44.74 54.77 9.55
N GLU A 151 -46.02 54.73 9.87
CA GLU A 151 -47.00 53.73 9.45
C GLU A 151 -47.20 53.72 7.92
N SER A 152 -47.38 52.53 7.33
CA SER A 152 -48.55 52.18 6.50
C SER A 152 -48.38 50.83 5.79
N SER A 153 -49.16 49.85 6.28
CA SER A 153 -49.98 48.88 5.55
C SER A 153 -49.53 48.39 4.16
N SER A 154 -49.07 47.13 4.07
CA SER A 154 -49.88 45.99 3.57
C SER A 154 -49.03 44.73 3.26
N SER A 155 -49.45 43.63 3.87
CA SER A 155 -49.41 42.22 3.43
C SER A 155 -48.15 41.61 2.82
N GLY A 156 -47.56 40.63 3.54
CA GLY A 156 -46.73 39.58 2.94
C GLY A 156 -45.57 39.04 3.77
N GLY A 157 -45.70 38.92 5.10
CA GLY A 157 -44.66 38.33 5.94
C GLY A 157 -44.77 36.81 6.04
N GLY A 158 -43.95 36.07 5.29
CA GLY A 158 -43.85 34.61 5.49
C GLY A 158 -43.25 33.83 4.33
N LEU A 159 -41.99 34.07 3.94
CA LEU A 159 -41.24 33.11 3.11
C LEU A 159 -39.73 33.35 3.21
N ARG A 160 -39.13 33.05 4.37
CA ARG A 160 -37.66 33.10 4.54
C ARG A 160 -37.09 31.80 5.13
N LYS A 161 -37.91 31.02 5.84
CA LYS A 161 -37.46 29.77 6.48
C LYS A 161 -37.37 28.57 5.53
N GLU A 162 -38.19 28.51 4.48
CA GLU A 162 -38.23 27.33 3.59
C GLU A 162 -37.11 27.24 2.54
N VAL A 163 -36.39 28.33 2.25
CA VAL A 163 -35.34 28.32 1.23
C VAL A 163 -34.04 27.68 1.74
N LYS A 164 -33.72 27.84 3.03
CA LYS A 164 -32.48 27.30 3.63
C LYS A 164 -32.49 25.77 3.76
N GLU A 165 -33.65 25.16 3.97
CA GLU A 165 -33.77 23.70 4.08
C GLU A 165 -33.66 23.01 2.71
N ALA A 166 -34.14 23.65 1.64
CA ALA A 166 -34.10 23.09 0.29
C ALA A 166 -32.67 23.01 -0.29
N GLU A 167 -31.82 24.00 -0.04
CA GLU A 167 -30.42 24.00 -0.51
C GLU A 167 -29.57 22.93 0.20
N SER A 168 -29.86 22.67 1.48
CA SER A 168 -29.14 21.65 2.26
C SER A 168 -29.36 20.22 1.73
N ALA A 169 -30.42 20.00 0.94
CA ALA A 169 -30.76 18.72 0.34
C ALA A 169 -30.16 18.49 -1.07
N LEU A 170 -29.41 19.45 -1.63
CA LEU A 170 -28.86 19.38 -3.00
C LEU A 170 -27.48 18.71 -3.06
N CYS A 171 -27.23 17.95 -4.12
CA CYS A 171 -25.99 17.24 -4.40
C CYS A 171 -24.78 18.17 -4.31
N VAL A 172 -23.74 17.78 -3.57
CA VAL A 172 -22.55 18.63 -3.35
C VAL A 172 -21.70 18.83 -4.61
N ILE A 173 -21.91 18.00 -5.65
CA ILE A 173 -21.16 18.08 -6.91
C ILE A 173 -21.84 19.02 -7.91
N CYS A 174 -23.14 18.84 -8.16
CA CYS A 174 -23.84 19.64 -9.16
C CYS A 174 -24.67 20.79 -8.59
N MET A 175 -24.96 20.79 -7.28
CA MET A 175 -25.81 21.75 -6.59
C MET A 175 -27.20 21.97 -7.24
N ASP A 176 -27.66 20.99 -8.02
CA ASP A 176 -28.85 21.10 -8.87
C ASP A 176 -29.90 20.03 -8.50
N GLN A 177 -29.46 18.79 -8.32
CA GLN A 177 -30.35 17.66 -8.02
C GLN A 177 -30.30 17.29 -6.54
N ARG A 178 -31.42 16.80 -6.00
CA ARG A 178 -31.48 16.31 -4.61
C ARG A 178 -30.56 15.11 -4.37
N ARG A 179 -30.04 15.02 -3.14
CA ARG A 179 -29.23 13.89 -2.66
C ARG A 179 -30.13 12.66 -2.52
N GLU A 180 -29.74 11.56 -3.14
CA GLU A 180 -30.48 10.29 -3.07
C GLU A 180 -29.54 9.08 -2.93
N MET A 181 -28.23 9.30 -2.88
CA MET A 181 -27.20 8.25 -2.88
C MET A 181 -26.31 8.33 -1.63
N VAL A 182 -26.28 7.23 -0.86
CA VAL A 182 -25.41 7.03 0.32
C VAL A 182 -24.13 6.32 -0.09
N LEU A 183 -23.00 6.76 0.48
CA LEU A 183 -21.68 6.17 0.26
C LEU A 183 -21.33 5.19 1.38
N VAL A 184 -20.94 3.95 1.05
CA VAL A 184 -20.57 2.90 2.01
C VAL A 184 -19.05 2.74 2.03
N PRO A 185 -18.39 2.65 3.21
CA PRO A 185 -18.96 2.46 4.55
C PRO A 185 -19.23 3.75 5.36
N CYS A 186 -18.95 4.93 4.83
CA CYS A 186 -18.99 6.16 5.63
C CYS A 186 -20.40 6.71 5.92
N GLY A 187 -21.44 6.26 5.21
CA GLY A 187 -22.83 6.63 5.45
C GLY A 187 -23.26 8.01 4.91
N HIS A 188 -22.37 8.77 4.28
CA HIS A 188 -22.70 10.14 3.84
C HIS A 188 -23.64 10.16 2.62
N LEU A 189 -24.82 10.78 2.78
CA LEU A 189 -25.80 11.06 1.72
C LEU A 189 -25.49 12.42 1.10
N VAL A 190 -24.71 12.45 0.02
CA VAL A 190 -24.16 13.72 -0.54
C VAL A 190 -24.28 13.85 -2.05
N LEU A 191 -24.63 12.77 -2.76
CA LEU A 191 -24.70 12.74 -4.22
C LEU A 191 -26.12 12.50 -4.74
N CYS A 192 -26.42 13.04 -5.92
CA CYS A 192 -27.54 12.58 -6.75
C CYS A 192 -27.14 11.36 -7.61
N ARG A 193 -28.11 10.68 -8.23
CA ARG A 193 -27.86 9.49 -9.06
C ARG A 193 -26.93 9.75 -10.26
N LYS A 194 -27.01 10.94 -10.90
CA LYS A 194 -26.15 11.26 -12.05
C LYS A 194 -24.70 11.50 -11.63
N CYS A 195 -24.49 12.15 -10.48
CA CYS A 195 -23.16 12.44 -9.98
C CYS A 195 -22.50 11.20 -9.36
N SER A 196 -23.26 10.29 -8.73
CA SER A 196 -22.69 9.06 -8.18
C SER A 196 -22.06 8.15 -9.25
N GLN A 197 -22.69 8.02 -10.42
CA GLN A 197 -22.16 7.23 -11.54
C GLN A 197 -20.86 7.80 -12.11
N ARG A 198 -20.72 9.12 -12.16
CA ARG A 198 -19.45 9.76 -12.58
C ARG A 198 -18.40 9.65 -11.48
N HIS A 199 -18.83 9.81 -10.24
CA HIS A 199 -17.95 9.81 -9.09
C HIS A 199 -17.29 8.44 -8.86
N ILE A 200 -18.02 7.32 -8.97
CA ILE A 200 -17.43 5.99 -8.75
C ILE A 200 -16.28 5.67 -9.72
N THR A 201 -16.33 6.22 -10.93
CA THR A 201 -15.29 6.05 -11.96
C THR A 201 -14.12 7.01 -11.77
N ALA A 202 -14.39 8.24 -11.32
CA ALA A 202 -13.37 9.29 -11.20
C ALA A 202 -12.63 9.27 -9.84
N SER A 203 -13.36 9.07 -8.74
CA SER A 203 -12.85 9.16 -7.37
C SER A 203 -13.57 8.16 -6.47
N LYS A 204 -12.82 7.19 -5.94
CA LYS A 204 -13.35 6.22 -4.97
C LYS A 204 -13.31 6.76 -3.53
N LEU A 205 -13.39 8.08 -3.31
CA LEU A 205 -13.29 8.72 -2.00
C LEU A 205 -14.49 9.61 -1.72
N CYS A 206 -15.05 9.57 -0.51
CA CYS A 206 -16.18 10.41 -0.14
C CYS A 206 -15.85 11.91 -0.24
N PRO A 207 -16.67 12.76 -0.90
CA PRO A 207 -16.40 14.19 -1.00
C PRO A 207 -16.36 14.94 0.33
N VAL A 208 -16.97 14.38 1.38
CA VAL A 208 -17.05 15.00 2.71
C VAL A 208 -15.95 14.50 3.63
N CYS A 209 -15.88 13.19 3.87
CA CYS A 209 -14.95 12.62 4.85
C CYS A 209 -13.70 11.97 4.25
N LYS A 210 -13.54 12.01 2.91
CA LYS A 210 -12.42 11.40 2.17
C LYS A 210 -12.23 9.89 2.39
N ALA A 211 -13.17 9.21 3.04
CA ALA A 211 -13.12 7.77 3.25
C ALA A 211 -13.29 6.98 1.93
N PRO A 212 -12.65 5.81 1.77
CA PRO A 212 -12.79 4.99 0.58
C PRO A 212 -14.23 4.47 0.42
N VAL A 213 -14.82 4.77 -0.73
CA VAL A 213 -16.17 4.34 -1.12
C VAL A 213 -16.07 2.98 -1.77
N ARG A 214 -16.68 1.97 -1.14
CA ARG A 214 -16.81 0.61 -1.67
C ARG A 214 -18.05 0.48 -2.52
N GLU A 215 -19.17 1.04 -2.04
CA GLU A 215 -20.48 0.91 -2.68
C GLU A 215 -21.26 2.22 -2.57
N ILE A 216 -22.18 2.44 -3.50
CA ILE A 216 -23.10 3.57 -3.50
C ILE A 216 -24.52 3.05 -3.58
N CYS A 217 -25.29 3.26 -2.51
CA CYS A 217 -26.65 2.75 -2.38
C CYS A 217 -27.67 3.88 -2.58
N LYS A 218 -28.75 3.61 -3.30
CA LYS A 218 -29.87 4.56 -3.40
C LYS A 218 -30.72 4.49 -2.13
N VAL A 219 -31.06 5.64 -1.58
CA VAL A 219 -32.04 5.75 -0.48
C VAL A 219 -33.44 5.80 -1.09
N PHE A 220 -34.34 4.96 -0.57
CA PHE A 220 -35.75 5.00 -0.87
C PHE A 220 -36.44 5.69 0.33
N SER A 221 -37.05 6.85 0.10
CA SER A 221 -37.90 7.55 1.05
C SER A 221 -39.32 7.62 0.50
#